data_AF-A0A519M3M4-F1
#
_entry.id   AF-A0A519M3M4-F1
#
_cell.length_a   1.000
_cell.length_b   1.000
_cell.length_c   1.000
_cell.angle_alpha   90.00
_cell.angle_beta   90.00
_cell.angle_gamma   90.00
#
_symmetry.space_group_name_H-M   'P 1'
#
loop_
_entity.id
_entity.type
_entity.pdbx_description
1 polymer ?
#
loop_
_entity_poly.entity_id
_entity_poly.type
_entity_poly.pdbx_seq_one_letter_code
_entity_poly.pdbx_strand_id
1 'polypeptide(L)' 'METLIAKSLEKSYSYAEYRNHVSQLLLEGLSTGATQSEDLTHYSTLNEVRMNRLDKTIAVPEAIVD' A
#
# COMPACT_ATOMS: atom_id res chain seq x y z
N MET A 1 -17.44 -20.27 -1.71
CA MET A 1 -17.12 -18.88 -2.11
C MET A 1 -16.86 -18.04 -0.87
N GLU A 2 -17.76 -18.02 0.12
CA GLU A 2 -17.54 -17.36 1.42
C GLU A 2 -16.25 -17.80 2.13
N THR A 3 -15.95 -19.09 2.14
CA THR A 3 -14.72 -19.63 2.75
C THR A 3 -13.43 -19.17 2.06
N LEU A 4 -13.48 -18.84 0.76
CA LEU A 4 -12.33 -18.35 0.02
C LEU A 4 -12.09 -16.87 0.33
N ILE A 5 -13.17 -16.09 0.45
CA ILE A 5 -13.11 -14.67 0.81
C ILE A 5 -12.52 -14.52 2.22
N ALA A 6 -13.04 -15.27 3.21
CA ALA A 6 -12.52 -15.23 4.57
C ALA A 6 -11.01 -15.55 4.63
N LYS A 7 -10.58 -16.63 3.98
CA LYS A 7 -9.15 -17.00 3.89
C LYS A 7 -8.28 -15.98 3.17
N SER A 8 -8.84 -15.22 2.23
CA SER A 8 -8.10 -14.19 1.49
C SER A 8 -7.97 -12.92 2.32
N LEU A 9 -9.01 -12.56 3.07
CA LEU A 9 -8.98 -11.42 4.00
C LEU A 9 -7.95 -11.63 5.11
N GLU A 10 -7.82 -12.85 5.64
CA GLU A 10 -6.76 -13.21 6.62
C GLU A 10 -5.33 -12.97 6.11
N LYS A 11 -5.12 -12.98 4.78
CA LYS A 11 -3.82 -12.74 4.15
C LYS A 11 -3.70 -11.36 3.51
N SER A 12 -4.75 -10.55 3.62
CA SER A 12 -4.79 -9.21 3.06
C SER A 12 -4.11 -8.20 3.99
N TYR A 13 -3.89 -6.99 3.49
CA TYR A 13 -3.44 -5.87 4.29
C TYR A 13 -4.58 -4.88 4.44
N SER A 14 -4.79 -4.37 5.66
CA SER A 14 -5.46 -3.07 5.81
C SER A 14 -4.63 -1.99 5.11
N TYR A 15 -5.27 -0.87 4.80
CA TYR A 15 -4.59 0.25 4.15
C TYR A 15 -3.36 0.72 4.93
N ALA A 16 -3.47 0.84 6.26
CA ALA A 16 -2.37 1.28 7.11
C ALA A 16 -1.21 0.25 7.14
N GLU A 17 -1.52 -1.04 7.22
CA GLU A 17 -0.49 -2.09 7.17
C GLU A 17 0.23 -2.10 5.82
N TYR A 18 -0.49 -1.93 4.71
CA TYR A 18 0.11 -1.81 3.39
C TYR A 18 1.07 -0.63 3.29
N ARG A 19 0.66 0.56 3.73
CA ARG A 19 1.53 1.76 3.71
C ARG A 19 2.78 1.61 4.56
N ASN A 20 2.64 0.99 5.74
CA ASN A 20 3.77 0.68 6.59
C ASN A 20 4.71 -0.33 5.93
N HIS A 21 4.18 -1.40 5.33
CA HIS A 21 4.97 -2.42 4.65
C HIS A 21 5.80 -1.83 3.49
N VAL A 22 5.19 -1.00 2.64
CA VAL A 22 5.89 -0.29 1.55
C VAL A 22 6.98 0.62 2.10
N SER A 23 6.67 1.40 3.14
CA SER A 23 7.63 2.34 3.74
C SER A 23 8.86 1.62 4.32
N GLN A 24 8.67 0.48 4.98
CA GLN A 24 9.79 -0.32 5.52
C GLN A 24 10.67 -0.87 4.40
N LEU A 25 10.09 -1.45 3.36
CA LEU A 25 10.85 -1.95 2.21
C LEU A 25 11.65 -0.85 1.51
N LEU A 26 11.08 0.36 1.39
CA LEU A 26 11.80 1.49 0.80
C LEU A 26 13.01 1.93 1.63
N LEU A 27 12.96 1.82 2.96
CA LEU A 27 14.13 2.07 3.83
C LEU A 27 15.25 1.05 3.57
N GLU A 28 14.89 -0.17 3.18
CA GLU A 28 15.82 -1.23 2.80
C GLU A 28 16.26 -1.14 1.32
N GLY A 29 15.77 -0.16 0.55
CA GLY A 29 16.06 -0.02 -0.87
C GLY A 29 15.32 -1.00 -1.78
N LEU A 30 14.23 -1.60 -1.29
CA LEU A 30 13.43 -2.62 -1.98
C LEU A 30 12.06 -2.09 -2.43
N SER A 31 11.42 -2.84 -3.32
CA SER A 31 10.02 -2.67 -3.73
C SER A 31 9.18 -3.88 -3.33
N THR A 32 7.84 -3.79 -3.38
CA THR A 32 6.95 -4.93 -3.08
C THR A 32 6.90 -5.99 -4.18
N GLY A 33 7.52 -5.74 -5.34
CA GLY A 33 7.52 -6.67 -6.47
C GLY A 33 8.47 -7.85 -6.25
N ALA A 34 8.20 -8.98 -6.89
CA ALA A 34 9.12 -10.12 -6.85
C ALA A 34 10.45 -9.81 -7.57
N THR A 35 10.40 -8.97 -8.60
CA THR A 35 11.59 -8.46 -9.30
C THR A 35 12.05 -7.16 -8.64
N GLN A 36 13.34 -7.09 -8.33
CA GLN A 36 13.97 -5.91 -7.74
C GLN A 36 14.93 -5.28 -8.75
N SER A 37 14.83 -3.98 -8.92
CA SER A 37 15.79 -3.17 -9.67
C SER A 37 15.79 -1.76 -9.12
N GLU A 38 16.88 -1.03 -9.36
CA GLU A 38 17.01 0.37 -8.94
C GLU A 38 15.87 1.24 -9.49
N ASP A 39 15.52 1.04 -10.78
CA ASP A 39 14.40 1.73 -11.42
C ASP A 39 13.08 1.47 -10.68
N LEU A 40 12.80 0.21 -10.31
CA LEU A 40 11.56 -0.16 -9.63
C LEU A 40 11.49 0.41 -8.21
N THR A 41 12.60 0.39 -7.47
CA THR A 41 12.71 1.05 -6.17
C THR A 41 12.51 2.56 -6.32
N HIS A 42 13.13 3.19 -7.32
CA HIS A 42 12.98 4.62 -7.60
C HIS A 42 11.51 5.00 -7.86
N TYR A 43 10.81 4.26 -8.73
CA TYR A 43 9.39 4.50 -8.98
C TYR A 43 8.52 4.26 -7.73
N SER A 44 8.89 3.28 -6.90
CA SER A 44 8.18 3.01 -5.63
C SER A 44 8.32 4.18 -4.65
N THR A 45 9.50 4.80 -4.56
CA THR A 45 9.70 6.03 -3.76
C THR A 45 8.81 7.18 -4.26
N LEU A 46 8.72 7.39 -5.58
CA LEU A 46 7.85 8.42 -6.14
C LEU A 46 6.36 8.15 -5.83
N ASN A 47 5.96 6.88 -5.86
CA ASN A 47 4.60 6.48 -5.51
C ASN A 47 4.29 6.75 -4.03
N GLU A 48 5.23 6.47 -3.12
CA GLU A 48 5.05 6.76 -1.70
C GLU A 48 4.81 8.26 -1.45
N VAL A 49 5.53 9.14 -2.15
CA VAL A 49 5.28 10.60 -2.10
C VAL A 49 3.90 10.96 -2.65
N ARG A 50 3.45 10.32 -3.74
CA ARG A 50 2.10 10.54 -4.30
C ARG A 50 1.02 10.10 -3.32
N MET A 51 1.22 8.97 -2.64
CA MET A 51 0.29 8.44 -1.65
C MET A 51 0.23 9.35 -0.41
N ASN A 52 1.36 9.90 0.04
CA ASN A 52 1.40 10.91 1.10
C ASN A 52 0.63 12.19 0.73
N ARG A 53 0.60 12.57 -0.54
CA ARG A 53 -0.25 13.66 -1.02
C ARG A 53 -1.72 13.25 -1.05
N LEU A 54 -2.01 12.03 -1.51
CA LEU A 54 -3.37 11.51 -1.58
C LEU A 54 -4.02 11.51 -0.20
N ASP A 55 -3.34 10.99 0.83
CA ASP A 55 -3.88 10.96 2.20
C ASP A 55 -4.28 12.34 2.74
N LYS A 56 -3.57 13.39 2.32
CA LYS A 56 -3.82 14.77 2.74
C LYS A 56 -4.93 15.46 1.95
N THR A 57 -5.26 14.94 0.77
CA THR A 57 -6.10 15.65 -0.21
C THR A 57 -7.36 14.89 -0.59
N ILE A 58 -7.41 13.58 -0.32
CA ILE A 58 -8.60 12.78 -0.54
C ILE A 58 -9.69 13.25 0.42
N ALA A 59 -10.84 13.62 -0.13
CA ALA A 59 -12.04 13.89 0.63
C ALA A 59 -12.93 12.65 0.56
N VAL A 60 -13.08 11.97 1.70
CA VAL A 60 -14.01 10.83 1.83
C VAL A 60 -15.34 11.40 2.34
N PRO A 61 -16.44 11.27 1.58
CA PRO A 61 -17.75 11.74 2.04
C PRO A 61 -18.16 11.03 3.33
N GLU A 62 -18.68 11.79 4.29
CA GLU A 62 -19.06 11.28 5.62
C GLU A 62 -20.15 10.19 5.53
N ALA A 63 -21.01 10.25 4.51
CA ALA A 63 -22.04 9.24 4.24
C ALA A 63 -21.50 7.85 3.83
N ILE A 64 -20.18 7.71 3.63
CA ILE A 64 -19.49 6.46 3.29
C ILE A 64 -18.66 5.94 4.48
N VAL A 65 -18.58 6.70 5.58
CA VAL A 65 -17.82 6.33 6.78
C VAL A 65 -18.74 5.52 7.71
N ASP A 66 -19.06 4.30 7.28
CA ASP A 66 -19.68 3.24 8.11
C ASP A 66 -18.99 1.90 7.84
#